data_AF-A0A3L8PLC3-F1
#
_entry.id   AF-A0A3L8PLC3-F1
#
_cell.length_a   1.000
_cell.length_b   1.000
_cell.length_c   1.000
_cell.angle_alpha   90.00
_cell.angle_beta   90.00
_cell.angle_gamma   90.00
#
_symmetry.space_group_name_H-M   'P 1'
#
loop_
_entity.id
_entity.type
_entity.pdbx_description
1 polymer ?
#
loop_
_entity_poly.entity_id
_entity_poly.type
_entity_poly.pdbx_seq_one_letter_code
_entity_poly.pdbx_strand_id
1 'polypeptide(L)'
;MRRTMRAGALASAAALVVLAGCSTDDISDSGDDGGSQDTEWFVQADFDRQNEQRDATFQGDESEPWLQYLEGDMTDTSEYASEGPKKVCFANASISNPWRQTGWITMKQQLEVLQEQGVISEMETRDAQDSDDTQIADIDYFINEGNCDAFVISPNSTAAMTPAVERACETGKPVVIFDRGVETDCPTTFIHPIGGYAWGIDTANFLVDNLEEGDRVIALRILPGVDVLETRWAAAEKIFEENGIEAEDHFTDADPTKIKQIVTDAINQGQVDGIWMDAGDGAVAAIEAFEDAGVDYPVMTGEDEMSFLRKWEETGLTGIAPVYSNFQWRTPLLAVQKIFAGEEVPTEWVLPQSPITEDDRDEYLAANEGMPDGHYAKFGGEDLPGFPQAWQDR
;
A
#
# COMPACT_ATOMS: atom_id res chain seq x y z
N MET A 1 19.26 11.35 76.82
CA MET A 1 20.09 12.39 77.46
C MET A 1 21.54 12.16 77.03
N ARG A 2 22.10 13.04 76.16
CA ARG A 2 23.54 13.31 75.85
C ARG A 2 24.45 12.10 75.51
N ARG A 3 25.38 12.11 74.55
CA ARG A 3 26.08 13.16 73.79
C ARG A 3 26.92 12.47 72.69
N THR A 4 27.07 13.18 71.59
CA THR A 4 28.05 13.03 70.48
C THR A 4 29.53 13.23 70.89
N MET A 5 30.46 12.65 70.12
CA MET A 5 31.81 13.14 69.72
C MET A 5 32.34 12.21 68.60
N ARG A 6 32.56 12.62 67.33
CA ARG A 6 33.72 13.35 66.71
C ARG A 6 35.07 12.68 67.05
N ALA A 7 36.07 12.49 66.17
CA ALA A 7 36.40 12.74 64.76
C ALA A 7 37.64 11.82 64.46
N GLY A 8 37.86 11.27 63.26
CA GLY A 8 38.62 11.90 62.16
C GLY A 8 40.13 11.52 62.18
N ALA A 9 40.67 10.96 61.08
CA ALA A 9 41.97 11.29 60.47
C ALA A 9 42.40 10.27 59.39
N LEU A 10 42.80 10.82 58.23
CA LEU A 10 43.47 10.17 57.10
C LEU A 10 44.98 9.98 57.37
N ALA A 11 45.58 8.94 56.77
CA ALA A 11 46.94 8.91 56.20
C ALA A 11 47.12 7.60 55.39
N SER A 12 47.23 7.63 54.06
CA SER A 12 48.47 7.78 53.26
C SER A 12 49.33 6.51 53.15
N ALA A 13 49.32 5.87 51.97
CA ALA A 13 50.45 5.10 51.45
C ALA A 13 50.41 5.06 49.91
N ALA A 14 51.33 5.80 49.28
CA ALA A 14 51.87 5.56 47.93
C ALA A 14 53.15 4.70 48.11
N ALA A 15 53.73 3.97 47.16
CA ALA A 15 53.75 4.01 45.70
C ALA A 15 54.39 2.70 45.13
N LEU A 16 54.50 2.66 43.79
CA LEU A 16 55.31 1.81 42.87
C LEU A 16 54.44 0.83 42.05
N VAL A 17 53.93 1.17 40.86
CA VAL A 17 54.55 1.52 39.55
C VAL A 17 55.41 0.40 38.96
N VAL A 18 54.84 -0.30 37.97
CA VAL A 18 55.54 -0.76 36.76
C VAL A 18 54.68 -0.35 35.57
N LEU A 19 55.28 0.44 34.68
CA LEU A 19 54.75 0.93 33.40
C LEU A 19 55.15 0.00 32.27
N ALA A 20 54.22 -0.25 31.34
CA ALA A 20 54.37 -0.35 29.88
C ALA A 20 53.07 -0.97 29.34
N GLY A 21 52.36 -0.47 28.33
CA GLY A 21 52.53 0.63 27.39
C GLY A 21 51.38 0.48 26.38
N CYS A 22 50.82 1.60 25.90
CA CYS A 22 49.63 1.68 25.06
C CYS A 22 49.80 1.07 23.66
N SER A 23 48.74 0.48 23.11
CA SER A 23 48.28 0.79 21.74
C SER A 23 46.79 0.47 21.59
N THR A 24 46.04 1.51 21.24
CA THR A 24 44.81 1.43 20.45
C THR A 24 45.09 0.82 19.07
N ASP A 25 44.03 0.38 18.40
CA ASP A 25 43.94 -0.17 17.03
C ASP A 25 44.18 -1.69 16.92
N ASP A 26 43.07 -2.42 16.84
CA ASP A 26 42.63 -3.06 15.59
C ASP A 26 41.26 -3.74 15.86
N ILE A 27 40.20 -3.13 15.31
CA ILE A 27 38.96 -3.85 15.02
C ILE A 27 39.33 -4.78 13.87
N SER A 28 39.68 -6.02 14.21
CA SER A 28 39.86 -7.06 13.22
C SER A 28 38.49 -7.49 12.71
N ASP A 29 38.20 -7.00 11.52
CA ASP A 29 37.31 -7.59 10.53
C ASP A 29 37.42 -9.12 10.55
N SER A 30 36.30 -9.76 10.88
CA SER A 30 36.04 -11.15 10.55
C SER A 30 34.67 -11.16 9.89
N GLY A 31 34.71 -11.13 8.55
CA GLY A 31 33.54 -11.23 7.70
C GLY A 31 32.63 -12.37 8.13
N ASP A 32 31.34 -12.05 8.10
CA ASP A 32 30.26 -13.01 8.13
C ASP A 32 29.22 -12.55 7.11
N ASP A 33 28.64 -13.53 6.42
CA ASP A 33 27.88 -13.44 5.18
C ASP A 33 26.76 -12.39 5.18
N GLY A 34 26.53 -11.80 4.00
CA GLY A 34 25.40 -10.94 3.68
C GLY A 34 24.05 -11.67 3.80
N GLY A 35 23.47 -11.60 4.99
CA GLY A 35 22.03 -11.80 5.21
C GLY A 35 21.43 -10.46 5.59
N SER A 36 20.46 -9.97 4.81
CA SER A 36 19.61 -8.84 5.21
C SER A 36 19.03 -9.11 6.59
N GLN A 37 19.25 -8.20 7.54
CA GLN A 37 18.58 -8.30 8.83
C GLN A 37 17.14 -7.84 8.65
N ASP A 38 16.18 -8.70 9.01
CA ASP A 38 14.79 -8.29 9.09
C ASP A 38 14.67 -7.04 9.99
N THR A 39 13.92 -6.05 9.53
CA THR A 39 13.59 -4.84 10.28
C THR A 39 12.09 -4.79 10.56
N GLU A 40 11.62 -3.72 11.21
CA GLU A 40 10.18 -3.49 11.40
C GLU A 40 9.41 -3.45 10.06
N TRP A 41 10.06 -3.00 8.97
CA TRP A 41 9.43 -2.77 7.67
C TRP A 41 10.03 -3.60 6.52
N PHE A 42 11.02 -4.44 6.81
CA PHE A 42 11.65 -5.32 5.84
C PHE A 42 11.71 -6.75 6.38
N VAL A 43 11.02 -7.67 5.71
CA VAL A 43 11.04 -9.11 6.00
C VAL A 43 11.45 -9.82 4.72
N GLN A 44 12.63 -10.44 4.72
CA GLN A 44 13.21 -11.01 3.49
C GLN A 44 12.31 -12.08 2.86
N ALA A 45 11.65 -12.90 3.68
CA ALA A 45 10.73 -13.93 3.19
C ALA A 45 9.50 -13.35 2.48
N ASP A 46 8.97 -12.21 2.95
CA ASP A 46 7.83 -11.55 2.32
C ASP A 46 8.25 -10.83 1.03
N PHE A 47 9.44 -10.21 1.02
CA PHE A 47 10.05 -9.65 -0.17
C PHE A 47 10.22 -10.71 -1.26
N ASP A 48 10.84 -11.85 -0.94
CA ASP A 48 11.07 -12.95 -1.88
C ASP A 48 9.75 -13.52 -2.41
N ARG A 49 8.78 -13.74 -1.52
CA ARG A 49 7.45 -14.21 -1.89
C ARG A 49 6.77 -13.26 -2.88
N GLN A 50 6.71 -11.97 -2.56
CA GLN A 50 6.07 -10.99 -3.44
C GLN A 50 6.82 -10.82 -4.76
N ASN A 51 8.16 -10.95 -4.76
CA ASN A 51 8.95 -10.96 -5.98
C ASN A 51 8.56 -12.13 -6.90
N GLU A 52 8.42 -13.34 -6.35
CA GLU A 52 7.97 -14.52 -7.12
C GLU A 52 6.53 -14.37 -7.63
N GLN A 53 5.65 -13.77 -6.82
CA GLN A 53 4.24 -13.57 -7.15
C GLN A 53 4.02 -12.62 -8.33
N ARG A 54 4.93 -11.66 -8.57
CA ARG A 54 4.86 -10.72 -9.72
C ARG A 54 4.82 -11.44 -11.07
N ASP A 55 5.54 -12.56 -11.18
CA ASP A 55 5.64 -13.37 -12.40
C ASP A 55 4.70 -14.59 -12.38
N ALA A 56 3.85 -14.72 -11.35
CA ALA A 56 2.98 -15.87 -11.19
C ALA A 56 1.77 -15.82 -12.13
N THR A 57 1.22 -17.01 -12.43
CA THR A 57 -0.03 -17.13 -13.18
C THR A 57 -1.22 -17.03 -12.24
N PHE A 58 -2.12 -16.10 -12.52
CA PHE A 58 -3.37 -15.94 -11.78
C PHE A 58 -4.47 -16.85 -12.35
N GLN A 59 -5.22 -17.49 -11.46
CA GLN A 59 -6.41 -18.25 -11.79
C GLN A 59 -7.57 -17.29 -12.11
N GLY A 60 -8.49 -17.69 -12.98
CA GLY A 60 -9.64 -16.87 -13.38
C GLY A 60 -9.55 -16.31 -14.81
N ASP A 61 -10.56 -15.53 -15.21
CA ASP A 61 -10.61 -14.88 -16.52
C ASP A 61 -9.80 -13.57 -16.49
N GLU A 62 -8.86 -13.40 -17.43
CA GLU A 62 -8.04 -12.17 -17.55
C GLU A 62 -8.88 -10.92 -17.86
N SER A 63 -10.08 -11.08 -18.42
CA SER A 63 -11.02 -9.97 -18.63
C SER A 63 -11.77 -9.54 -17.38
N GLU A 64 -11.68 -10.32 -16.29
CA GLU A 64 -12.28 -10.03 -14.98
C GLU A 64 -11.19 -10.05 -13.88
N PRO A 65 -10.19 -9.15 -13.92
CA PRO A 65 -9.04 -9.19 -13.00
C PRO A 65 -9.44 -9.06 -11.52
N TRP A 66 -10.61 -8.47 -11.23
CA TRP A 66 -11.19 -8.40 -9.89
C TRP A 66 -11.72 -9.74 -9.34
N LEU A 67 -11.77 -10.80 -10.15
CA LEU A 67 -12.08 -12.18 -9.74
C LEU A 67 -10.88 -13.12 -9.84
N GLN A 68 -9.77 -12.66 -10.43
CA GLN A 68 -8.56 -13.45 -10.50
C GLN A 68 -7.94 -13.65 -9.12
N TYR A 69 -7.14 -14.70 -8.93
CA TYR A 69 -6.43 -14.95 -7.68
C TYR A 69 -5.19 -15.82 -7.89
N LEU A 70 -4.18 -15.68 -7.03
CA LEU A 70 -3.10 -16.67 -6.97
C LEU A 70 -3.58 -17.98 -6.32
N GLU A 71 -3.11 -19.11 -6.85
CA GLU A 71 -3.40 -20.42 -6.28
C GLU A 71 -2.93 -20.49 -4.81
N GLY A 72 -3.81 -20.96 -3.93
CA GLY A 72 -3.57 -20.99 -2.49
C GLY A 72 -4.67 -21.75 -1.74
N ASP A 73 -4.68 -21.60 -0.41
CA ASP A 73 -5.71 -22.20 0.45
C ASP A 73 -7.09 -21.60 0.16
N MET A 74 -8.12 -22.45 0.25
CA MET A 74 -9.52 -22.09 0.02
C MET A 74 -10.30 -22.22 1.32
N THR A 75 -11.17 -21.26 1.60
CA THR A 75 -12.12 -21.27 2.71
C THR A 75 -13.43 -21.92 2.27
N ASP A 76 -13.86 -22.98 2.96
CA ASP A 76 -15.22 -23.54 2.81
C ASP A 76 -16.25 -22.59 3.42
N THR A 77 -17.18 -22.11 2.59
CA THR A 77 -18.21 -21.15 2.98
C THR A 77 -19.60 -21.78 3.10
N SER A 78 -19.70 -23.11 2.98
CA SER A 78 -20.98 -23.83 2.93
C SER A 78 -21.88 -23.58 4.14
N GLU A 79 -21.30 -23.25 5.31
CA GLU A 79 -22.06 -22.86 6.50
C GLU A 79 -22.78 -21.51 6.38
N TYR A 80 -22.31 -20.63 5.50
CA TYR A 80 -22.89 -19.30 5.23
C TYR A 80 -23.87 -19.29 4.06
N ALA A 81 -24.04 -20.43 3.38
CA ALA A 81 -24.98 -20.58 2.29
C ALA A 81 -26.40 -20.17 2.73
N SER A 82 -27.02 -19.25 2.00
CA SER A 82 -28.28 -18.67 2.43
C SER A 82 -29.15 -18.19 1.28
N GLU A 83 -30.47 -18.29 1.45
CA GLU A 83 -31.43 -17.83 0.46
C GLU A 83 -31.86 -16.38 0.71
N GLY A 84 -32.15 -15.69 -0.39
CA GLY A 84 -32.69 -14.34 -0.41
C GLY A 84 -31.65 -13.25 -0.10
N PRO A 85 -32.02 -11.98 -0.32
CA PRO A 85 -31.10 -10.87 -0.21
C PRO A 85 -30.67 -10.63 1.25
N LYS A 86 -29.37 -10.40 1.46
CA LYS A 86 -28.73 -10.23 2.77
C LYS A 86 -28.22 -8.81 3.00
N LYS A 87 -28.16 -8.40 4.27
CA LYS A 87 -27.57 -7.12 4.65
C LYS A 87 -26.06 -7.22 4.78
N VAL A 88 -25.34 -6.32 4.13
CA VAL A 88 -23.88 -6.18 4.30
C VAL A 88 -23.58 -4.93 5.13
N CYS A 89 -22.63 -5.01 6.04
CA CYS A 89 -22.12 -3.85 6.76
C CYS A 89 -20.67 -3.60 6.37
N PHE A 90 -20.37 -2.40 5.87
CA PHE A 90 -19.05 -2.02 5.42
C PHE A 90 -18.43 -0.98 6.36
N ALA A 91 -17.39 -1.37 7.08
CA ALA A 91 -16.55 -0.47 7.88
C ALA A 91 -15.32 -0.05 7.06
N ASN A 92 -15.36 1.17 6.53
CA ASN A 92 -14.33 1.70 5.64
C ASN A 92 -13.33 2.59 6.39
N ALA A 93 -12.04 2.49 6.07
CA ALA A 93 -11.02 3.35 6.65
C ALA A 93 -11.27 4.83 6.29
N SER A 94 -11.45 5.13 5.01
CA SER A 94 -11.69 6.50 4.53
C SER A 94 -12.11 6.56 3.06
N ILE A 95 -12.49 7.76 2.61
CA ILE A 95 -12.60 8.17 1.21
C ILE A 95 -11.72 9.41 0.91
N SER A 96 -10.60 9.52 1.63
CA SER A 96 -9.80 10.75 1.75
C SER A 96 -8.92 11.08 0.54
N ASN A 97 -8.69 10.11 -0.36
CA ASN A 97 -7.86 10.31 -1.56
C ASN A 97 -8.55 9.83 -2.85
N PRO A 98 -8.05 10.22 -4.04
CA PRO A 98 -8.68 9.89 -5.31
C PRO A 98 -8.75 8.39 -5.64
N TRP A 99 -7.77 7.59 -5.17
CA TRP A 99 -7.81 6.12 -5.31
C TRP A 99 -9.01 5.52 -4.58
N ARG A 100 -9.20 5.89 -3.32
CA ARG A 100 -10.35 5.45 -2.50
C ARG A 100 -11.67 5.95 -3.07
N GLN A 101 -11.72 7.17 -3.60
CA GLN A 101 -12.93 7.69 -4.24
C GLN A 101 -13.30 6.93 -5.51
N THR A 102 -12.32 6.62 -6.36
CA THR A 102 -12.52 5.81 -7.57
C THR A 102 -13.02 4.42 -7.20
N GLY A 103 -12.36 3.77 -6.25
CA GLY A 103 -12.74 2.46 -5.74
C GLY A 103 -14.14 2.46 -5.11
N TRP A 104 -14.49 3.51 -4.37
CA TRP A 104 -15.82 3.64 -3.77
C TRP A 104 -16.94 3.76 -4.82
N ILE A 105 -16.70 4.49 -5.92
CA ILE A 105 -17.65 4.55 -7.04
C ILE A 105 -17.82 3.15 -7.63
N THR A 106 -16.72 2.45 -7.90
CA THR A 106 -16.72 1.08 -8.42
C THR A 106 -17.49 0.12 -7.51
N MET A 107 -17.25 0.14 -6.20
CA MET A 107 -17.97 -0.69 -5.23
C MET A 107 -19.47 -0.39 -5.21
N LYS A 108 -19.89 0.89 -5.23
CA LYS A 108 -21.31 1.26 -5.29
C LYS A 108 -22.00 0.76 -6.55
N GLN A 109 -21.32 0.85 -7.70
CA GLN A 109 -21.87 0.36 -8.96
C GLN A 109 -21.98 -1.17 -8.98
N GLN A 110 -21.02 -1.87 -8.37
CA GLN A 110 -21.11 -3.32 -8.16
C GLN A 110 -22.24 -3.71 -7.18
N LEU A 111 -22.48 -2.89 -6.14
CA LEU A 111 -23.59 -3.09 -5.21
C LEU A 111 -24.95 -3.02 -5.92
N GLU A 112 -25.15 -2.06 -6.82
CA GLU A 112 -26.40 -1.94 -7.60
C GLU A 112 -26.72 -3.24 -8.35
N VAL A 113 -25.71 -3.83 -9.01
CA VAL A 113 -25.84 -5.13 -9.70
C VAL A 113 -26.28 -6.24 -8.73
N LEU A 114 -25.65 -6.33 -7.56
CA LEU A 114 -25.95 -7.38 -6.58
C LEU A 114 -27.30 -7.17 -5.87
N GLN A 115 -27.77 -5.93 -5.76
CA GLN A 115 -29.12 -5.62 -5.30
C GLN A 115 -30.18 -6.02 -6.33
N GLU A 116 -29.95 -5.73 -7.61
CA GLU A 116 -30.84 -6.15 -8.70
C GLU A 116 -30.92 -7.67 -8.83
N GLN A 117 -29.81 -8.37 -8.60
CA GLN A 117 -29.75 -9.83 -8.57
C GLN A 117 -30.39 -10.44 -7.31
N GLY A 118 -30.73 -9.62 -6.31
CA GLY A 118 -31.33 -10.08 -5.05
C GLY A 118 -30.35 -10.81 -4.13
N VAL A 119 -29.04 -10.55 -4.26
CA VAL A 119 -27.99 -11.08 -3.39
C VAL A 119 -27.85 -10.21 -2.14
N ILE A 120 -27.83 -8.89 -2.31
CA ILE A 120 -27.72 -7.91 -1.22
C ILE A 120 -29.02 -7.12 -1.11
N SER A 121 -29.58 -6.98 0.10
CA SER A 121 -30.76 -6.16 0.34
C SER A 121 -30.37 -4.69 0.51
N GLU A 122 -29.40 -4.45 1.38
CA GLU A 122 -28.80 -3.15 1.64
C GLU A 122 -27.34 -3.32 2.07
N MET A 123 -26.54 -2.30 1.81
CA MET A 123 -25.22 -2.16 2.41
C MET A 123 -25.20 -0.91 3.27
N GLU A 124 -24.96 -1.08 4.57
CA GLU A 124 -24.73 0.05 5.46
C GLU A 124 -23.24 0.33 5.54
N THR A 125 -22.83 1.53 5.12
CA THR A 125 -21.41 1.93 5.09
C THR A 125 -21.14 2.99 6.14
N ARG A 126 -20.02 2.83 6.86
CA ARG A 126 -19.46 3.83 7.76
C ARG A 126 -18.05 4.17 7.34
N ASP A 127 -17.76 5.47 7.32
CA ASP A 127 -16.49 6.03 6.89
C ASP A 127 -15.74 6.54 8.13
N ALA A 128 -14.61 5.92 8.44
CA ALA A 128 -13.88 6.22 9.67
C ALA A 128 -13.03 7.50 9.58
N GLN A 129 -12.88 8.08 8.38
CA GLN A 129 -12.12 9.32 8.15
C GLN A 129 -10.66 9.22 8.64
N ASP A 130 -10.01 8.09 8.33
CA ASP A 130 -8.62 7.77 8.69
C ASP A 130 -8.37 7.67 10.22
N SER A 131 -9.43 7.43 11.01
CA SER A 131 -9.36 7.34 12.47
C SER A 131 -9.61 5.91 12.97
N ASP A 132 -8.60 5.31 13.59
CA ASP A 132 -8.70 3.99 14.22
C ASP A 132 -9.82 3.94 15.28
N ASP A 133 -9.90 4.95 16.16
CA ASP A 133 -10.93 5.01 17.20
C ASP A 133 -12.34 5.05 16.61
N THR A 134 -12.52 5.76 15.49
CA THR A 134 -13.81 5.83 14.79
C THR A 134 -14.15 4.47 14.18
N GLN A 135 -13.18 3.84 13.49
CA GLN A 135 -13.41 2.56 12.83
C GLN A 135 -13.72 1.43 13.83
N ILE A 136 -13.04 1.42 14.97
CA ILE A 136 -13.33 0.48 16.07
C ILE A 136 -14.77 0.66 16.55
N ALA A 137 -15.19 1.91 16.77
CA ALA A 137 -16.56 2.21 17.19
C ALA A 137 -17.60 1.82 16.12
N ASP A 138 -17.26 1.97 14.84
CA ASP A 138 -18.11 1.59 13.72
C ASP A 138 -18.28 0.07 13.60
N ILE A 139 -17.20 -0.70 13.79
CA ILE A 139 -17.25 -2.17 13.84
C ILE A 139 -18.09 -2.62 15.04
N ASP A 140 -17.87 -2.05 16.23
CA ASP A 140 -18.66 -2.36 17.42
C ASP A 140 -20.14 -2.01 17.23
N TYR A 141 -20.45 -0.90 16.55
CA TYR A 141 -21.82 -0.58 16.16
C TYR A 141 -22.41 -1.66 15.25
N PHE A 142 -21.69 -2.08 14.21
CA PHE A 142 -22.20 -3.10 13.29
C PHE A 142 -22.44 -4.45 13.98
N ILE A 143 -21.58 -4.83 14.92
CA ILE A 143 -21.75 -6.03 15.74
C ILE A 143 -23.03 -5.95 16.60
N ASN A 144 -23.28 -4.82 17.24
CA ASN A 144 -24.34 -4.68 18.25
C ASN A 144 -25.70 -4.25 17.68
N GLU A 145 -25.71 -3.41 16.65
CA GLU A 145 -26.89 -2.68 16.17
C GLU A 145 -27.11 -2.80 14.66
N GLY A 146 -26.06 -3.11 13.88
CA GLY A 146 -26.11 -3.11 12.41
C GLY A 146 -27.01 -4.19 11.80
N ASN A 147 -27.28 -5.28 12.54
CA ASN A 147 -28.01 -6.46 12.03
C ASN A 147 -27.43 -7.02 10.73
N CYS A 148 -26.11 -7.01 10.61
CA CYS A 148 -25.37 -7.43 9.43
C CYS A 148 -25.53 -8.94 9.19
N ASP A 149 -25.59 -9.41 7.96
CA ASP A 149 -25.43 -10.82 7.62
C ASP A 149 -23.97 -11.14 7.25
N ALA A 150 -23.21 -10.13 6.80
CA ALA A 150 -21.77 -10.19 6.56
C ALA A 150 -21.10 -8.86 6.93
N PHE A 151 -19.81 -8.91 7.26
CA PHE A 151 -18.97 -7.74 7.43
C PHE A 151 -18.00 -7.63 6.26
N VAL A 152 -17.90 -6.42 5.71
CA VAL A 152 -16.78 -6.02 4.86
C VAL A 152 -16.00 -4.98 5.65
N ILE A 153 -14.68 -5.12 5.73
CA ILE A 153 -13.84 -4.18 6.49
C ILE A 153 -12.61 -3.86 5.63
N SER A 154 -12.36 -2.56 5.41
CA SER A 154 -11.08 -2.06 4.89
C SER A 154 -10.36 -1.41 6.06
N PRO A 155 -9.41 -2.10 6.72
CA PRO A 155 -8.77 -1.62 7.94
C PRO A 155 -8.01 -0.32 7.72
N ASN A 156 -8.06 0.62 8.68
CA ASN A 156 -7.24 1.82 8.67
C ASN A 156 -5.79 1.48 9.04
N SER A 157 -5.57 0.70 10.09
CA SER A 157 -4.25 0.21 10.49
C SER A 157 -4.30 -1.26 10.90
N THR A 158 -3.26 -2.02 10.53
CA THR A 158 -3.19 -3.47 10.72
C THR A 158 -3.36 -3.84 12.20
N ALA A 159 -2.42 -3.39 13.05
CA ALA A 159 -2.39 -3.79 14.46
C ALA A 159 -3.57 -3.23 15.28
N ALA A 160 -4.00 -1.98 15.04
CA ALA A 160 -5.07 -1.38 15.84
C ALA A 160 -6.44 -1.98 15.51
N MET A 161 -6.66 -2.40 14.25
CA MET A 161 -7.93 -3.00 13.84
C MET A 161 -8.06 -4.48 14.22
N THR A 162 -6.95 -5.22 14.39
CA THR A 162 -6.97 -6.66 14.72
C THR A 162 -7.99 -7.02 15.80
N PRO A 163 -8.02 -6.39 16.99
CA PRO A 163 -8.97 -6.80 18.04
C PRO A 163 -10.43 -6.54 17.69
N ALA A 164 -10.72 -5.53 16.87
CA ALA A 164 -12.09 -5.24 16.41
C ALA A 164 -12.55 -6.24 15.35
N VAL A 165 -11.66 -6.64 14.44
CA VAL A 165 -11.93 -7.68 13.46
C VAL A 165 -12.16 -9.04 14.14
N GLU A 166 -11.36 -9.40 15.14
CA GLU A 166 -11.58 -10.62 15.94
C GLU A 166 -12.98 -10.64 16.57
N ARG A 167 -13.43 -9.52 17.15
CA ARG A 167 -14.81 -9.40 17.67
C ARG A 167 -15.88 -9.57 16.58
N ALA A 168 -15.63 -9.12 15.36
CA ALA A 168 -16.54 -9.34 14.24
C ALA A 168 -16.60 -10.83 13.86
N CYS A 169 -15.46 -11.50 13.79
CA CYS A 169 -15.36 -12.95 13.55
C CYS A 169 -16.10 -13.77 14.62
N GLU A 170 -15.99 -13.39 15.90
CA GLU A 170 -16.67 -14.05 17.03
C GLU A 170 -18.21 -14.06 16.93
N THR A 171 -18.79 -13.21 16.06
CA THR A 171 -20.25 -13.24 15.79
C THR A 171 -20.70 -14.47 15.00
N GLY A 172 -19.76 -15.23 14.40
CA GLY A 172 -20.04 -16.38 13.54
C GLY A 172 -20.59 -16.00 12.17
N LYS A 173 -20.42 -14.75 11.75
CA LYS A 173 -20.80 -14.25 10.41
C LYS A 173 -19.55 -14.14 9.54
N PRO A 174 -19.70 -14.23 8.20
CA PRO A 174 -18.56 -14.05 7.33
C PRO A 174 -17.99 -12.63 7.44
N VAL A 175 -16.65 -12.56 7.48
CA VAL A 175 -15.87 -11.33 7.54
C VAL A 175 -14.93 -11.30 6.34
N VAL A 176 -15.11 -10.31 5.48
CA VAL A 176 -14.27 -10.05 4.30
C VAL A 176 -13.37 -8.86 4.61
N ILE A 177 -12.07 -9.08 4.62
CA ILE A 177 -11.06 -8.01 4.72
C ILE A 177 -10.56 -7.67 3.32
N PHE A 178 -10.34 -6.39 3.02
CA PHE A 178 -9.65 -5.99 1.79
C PHE A 178 -8.78 -4.74 1.95
N ASP A 179 -7.91 -4.49 0.96
CA ASP A 179 -6.95 -3.36 0.88
C ASP A 179 -5.80 -3.45 1.88
N ARG A 180 -6.10 -3.45 3.18
CA ARG A 180 -5.11 -3.61 4.27
C ARG A 180 -5.46 -4.84 5.11
N GLY A 181 -4.44 -5.52 5.63
CA GLY A 181 -4.59 -6.72 6.43
C GLY A 181 -4.85 -6.48 7.92
N VAL A 182 -4.91 -7.57 8.68
CA VAL A 182 -4.93 -7.62 10.16
C VAL A 182 -4.06 -8.77 10.64
N GLU A 183 -3.67 -8.76 11.91
CA GLU A 183 -2.76 -9.77 12.50
C GLU A 183 -3.53 -11.00 13.03
N THR A 184 -4.44 -11.54 12.22
CA THR A 184 -5.27 -12.70 12.59
C THR A 184 -5.80 -13.42 11.36
N ASP A 185 -5.92 -14.74 11.45
CA ASP A 185 -6.44 -15.61 10.39
C ASP A 185 -7.97 -15.84 10.50
N CYS A 186 -8.66 -15.11 11.38
CA CYS A 186 -10.10 -15.28 11.58
C CYS A 186 -11.02 -14.87 10.41
N PRO A 187 -10.64 -13.93 9.51
CA PRO A 187 -11.49 -13.56 8.39
C PRO A 187 -11.81 -14.74 7.46
N THR A 188 -12.97 -14.69 6.81
CA THR A 188 -13.37 -15.67 5.80
C THR A 188 -12.46 -15.60 4.56
N THR A 189 -12.06 -14.38 4.20
CA THR A 189 -11.11 -14.11 3.12
C THR A 189 -10.43 -12.76 3.34
N PHE A 190 -9.18 -12.66 2.91
CA PHE A 190 -8.42 -11.40 2.84
C PHE A 190 -8.03 -11.09 1.40
N ILE A 191 -8.56 -10.00 0.85
CA ILE A 191 -8.37 -9.57 -0.53
C ILE A 191 -7.33 -8.44 -0.59
N HIS A 192 -6.28 -8.65 -1.36
CA HIS A 192 -5.25 -7.63 -1.57
C HIS A 192 -4.53 -7.86 -2.90
N PRO A 193 -3.94 -6.84 -3.53
CA PRO A 193 -2.98 -7.07 -4.61
C PRO A 193 -1.68 -7.64 -4.04
N ILE A 194 -0.76 -8.13 -4.86
CA ILE A 194 0.49 -8.80 -4.41
C ILE A 194 1.17 -8.12 -3.20
N GLY A 195 1.27 -6.79 -3.22
CA GLY A 195 1.61 -6.00 -2.03
C GLY A 195 2.64 -4.90 -2.28
N GLY A 196 3.10 -4.31 -1.17
CA GLY A 196 4.02 -3.17 -1.17
C GLY A 196 5.43 -3.51 -1.66
N TYR A 197 6.00 -4.67 -1.29
CA TYR A 197 7.31 -5.07 -1.83
C TYR A 197 7.25 -5.25 -3.33
N ALA A 198 6.19 -5.87 -3.87
CA ALA A 198 6.06 -6.02 -5.32
C ALA A 198 6.10 -4.67 -6.06
N TRP A 199 5.39 -3.68 -5.52
CA TRP A 199 5.45 -2.31 -6.03
C TRP A 199 6.86 -1.73 -5.94
N GLY A 200 7.53 -1.83 -4.78
CA GLY A 200 8.90 -1.34 -4.59
C GLY A 200 9.88 -1.98 -5.55
N ILE A 201 9.73 -3.28 -5.80
CA ILE A 201 10.53 -4.05 -6.74
C ILE A 201 10.31 -3.57 -8.19
N ASP A 202 9.06 -3.47 -8.64
CA ASP A 202 8.73 -2.99 -9.99
C ASP A 202 9.30 -1.60 -10.25
N THR A 203 9.09 -0.69 -9.31
CA THR A 203 9.44 0.72 -9.44
C THR A 203 10.94 0.95 -9.33
N ALA A 204 11.64 0.28 -8.42
CA ALA A 204 13.08 0.43 -8.27
C ALA A 204 13.86 -0.24 -9.41
N ASN A 205 13.44 -1.44 -9.86
CA ASN A 205 14.05 -2.08 -11.03
C ASN A 205 13.88 -1.22 -12.28
N PHE A 206 12.70 -0.62 -12.47
CA PHE A 206 12.50 0.29 -13.60
C PHE A 206 13.47 1.49 -13.57
N LEU A 207 13.70 2.09 -12.40
CA LEU A 207 14.69 3.16 -12.26
C LEU A 207 16.10 2.64 -12.53
N VAL A 208 16.52 1.53 -11.90
CA VAL A 208 17.86 0.93 -12.09
C VAL A 208 18.14 0.57 -13.55
N ASP A 209 17.14 0.07 -14.29
CA ASP A 209 17.29 -0.29 -15.70
C ASP A 209 17.53 0.92 -16.62
N ASN A 210 17.24 2.14 -16.14
CA ASN A 210 17.33 3.38 -16.90
C ASN A 210 18.36 4.37 -16.32
N LEU A 211 19.01 4.03 -15.20
CA LEU A 211 19.97 4.86 -14.49
C LEU A 211 21.33 4.17 -14.37
N GLU A 212 22.36 4.93 -14.01
CA GLU A 212 23.74 4.45 -13.82
C GLU A 212 24.14 4.50 -12.32
N GLU A 213 25.18 3.74 -11.95
CA GLU A 213 25.76 3.82 -10.60
C GLU A 213 26.21 5.26 -10.28
N GLY A 214 25.76 5.78 -9.14
CA GLY A 214 26.00 7.16 -8.69
C GLY A 214 24.93 8.17 -9.13
N ASP A 215 23.94 7.76 -9.94
CA ASP A 215 22.80 8.62 -10.27
C ASP A 215 21.95 8.92 -9.04
N ARG A 216 21.42 10.14 -8.98
CA ARG A 216 20.71 10.64 -7.81
C ARG A 216 19.21 10.50 -7.95
N VAL A 217 18.58 9.84 -6.98
CA VAL A 217 17.13 9.62 -6.92
C VAL A 217 16.52 10.35 -5.73
N ILE A 218 15.42 11.07 -5.97
CA ILE A 218 14.60 11.63 -4.90
C ILE A 218 13.36 10.76 -4.72
N ALA A 219 13.25 10.12 -3.57
CA ALA A 219 12.11 9.31 -3.19
C ALA A 219 11.05 10.18 -2.48
N LEU A 220 9.91 10.35 -3.13
CA LEU A 220 8.76 11.11 -2.63
C LEU A 220 7.80 10.14 -1.96
N ARG A 221 7.75 10.20 -0.63
CA ARG A 221 6.94 9.33 0.20
C ARG A 221 5.74 10.09 0.75
N ILE A 222 4.54 9.50 0.86
CA ILE A 222 3.38 10.25 1.38
C ILE A 222 3.49 10.43 2.89
N LEU A 223 3.43 9.33 3.65
CA LEU A 223 3.35 9.33 5.12
C LEU A 223 4.25 8.27 5.74
N PRO A 224 4.87 8.54 6.89
CA PRO A 224 5.57 7.52 7.67
C PRO A 224 4.58 6.59 8.41
N GLY A 225 5.00 5.35 8.63
CA GLY A 225 4.32 4.37 9.49
C GLY A 225 3.09 3.70 8.87
N VAL A 226 2.84 3.90 7.58
CA VAL A 226 1.81 3.18 6.83
C VAL A 226 2.47 1.94 6.21
N ASP A 227 2.14 0.76 6.73
CA ASP A 227 2.77 -0.53 6.40
C ASP A 227 3.02 -0.75 4.90
N VAL A 228 2.00 -0.56 4.06
CA VAL A 228 2.14 -0.72 2.60
C VAL A 228 3.11 0.29 1.97
N LEU A 229 3.23 1.52 2.49
CA LEU A 229 4.17 2.53 1.99
C LEU A 229 5.60 2.26 2.49
N GLU A 230 5.73 1.77 3.73
CA GLU A 230 7.02 1.39 4.31
C GLU A 230 7.63 0.19 3.57
N THR A 231 6.84 -0.84 3.27
CA THR A 231 7.31 -2.01 2.50
C THR A 231 7.66 -1.66 1.05
N ARG A 232 6.95 -0.71 0.41
CA ARG A 232 7.32 -0.14 -0.90
C ARG A 232 8.71 0.47 -0.87
N TRP A 233 8.95 1.34 0.10
CA TRP A 233 10.25 2.01 0.24
C TRP A 233 11.35 1.02 0.61
N ALA A 234 11.12 0.10 1.55
CA ALA A 234 12.13 -0.86 1.99
C ALA A 234 12.60 -1.78 0.84
N ALA A 235 11.70 -2.20 -0.06
CA ALA A 235 12.10 -2.90 -1.28
C ALA A 235 12.94 -2.00 -2.21
N ALA A 236 12.49 -0.77 -2.44
CA ALA A 236 13.17 0.15 -3.36
C ALA A 236 14.56 0.56 -2.87
N GLU A 237 14.68 0.94 -1.59
CA GLU A 237 15.94 1.30 -0.93
C GLU A 237 16.96 0.17 -1.03
N LYS A 238 16.56 -1.07 -0.74
CA LYS A 238 17.42 -2.25 -0.89
C LYS A 238 17.95 -2.40 -2.33
N ILE A 239 17.08 -2.26 -3.33
CA ILE A 239 17.46 -2.40 -4.75
C ILE A 239 18.37 -1.25 -5.19
N PHE A 240 18.10 -0.01 -4.74
CA PHE A 240 18.95 1.13 -5.01
C PHE A 240 20.34 0.98 -4.41
N GLU A 241 20.45 0.54 -3.15
CA GLU A 241 21.72 0.26 -2.48
C GLU A 241 22.53 -0.82 -3.22
N GLU A 242 21.88 -1.92 -3.64
CA GLU A 242 22.52 -3.03 -4.35
C GLU A 242 23.05 -2.64 -5.74
N ASN A 243 22.47 -1.60 -6.36
CA ASN A 243 22.86 -1.11 -7.69
C ASN A 243 23.62 0.23 -7.64
N GLY A 244 23.94 0.73 -6.44
CA GLY A 244 24.73 1.95 -6.25
C GLY A 244 24.02 3.24 -6.68
N ILE A 245 22.69 3.28 -6.61
CA ILE A 245 21.90 4.50 -6.80
C ILE A 245 21.94 5.36 -5.54
N GLU A 246 22.21 6.66 -5.67
CA GLU A 246 22.22 7.62 -4.55
C GLU A 246 20.79 8.12 -4.28
N ALA A 247 20.01 7.37 -3.49
CA ALA A 247 18.64 7.72 -3.15
C ALA A 247 18.53 8.49 -1.81
N GLU A 248 17.69 9.53 -1.77
CA GLU A 248 17.25 10.21 -0.53
C GLU A 248 15.73 10.32 -0.48
N ASP A 249 15.13 10.11 0.71
CA ASP A 249 13.68 10.10 0.89
C ASP A 249 13.12 11.34 1.61
N HIS A 250 11.91 11.71 1.22
CA HIS A 250 11.19 12.83 1.81
C HIS A 250 9.69 12.54 1.93
N PHE A 251 9.14 12.80 3.11
CA PHE A 251 7.69 12.76 3.31
C PHE A 251 7.02 14.02 2.76
N THR A 252 5.96 13.83 1.97
CA THR A 252 5.30 14.86 1.16
C THR A 252 3.90 15.21 1.66
N ASP A 253 3.29 14.38 2.49
CA ASP A 253 1.89 14.50 2.91
C ASP A 253 0.91 14.54 1.71
N ALA A 254 1.33 14.04 0.53
CA ALA A 254 0.64 14.21 -0.75
C ALA A 254 0.36 15.68 -1.13
N ASP A 255 1.12 16.65 -0.58
CA ASP A 255 0.91 18.08 -0.85
C ASP A 255 1.72 18.54 -2.09
N PRO A 256 1.04 19.00 -3.17
CA PRO A 256 1.72 19.41 -4.40
C PRO A 256 2.72 20.55 -4.22
N THR A 257 2.48 21.44 -3.25
CA THR A 257 3.38 22.58 -2.98
C THR A 257 4.67 22.09 -2.33
N LYS A 258 4.55 21.17 -1.36
CA LYS A 258 5.68 20.54 -0.68
C LYS A 258 6.48 19.67 -1.64
N ILE A 259 5.82 18.90 -2.50
CA ILE A 259 6.47 18.11 -3.55
C ILE A 259 7.31 19.02 -4.46
N LYS A 260 6.70 20.08 -5.01
CA LYS A 260 7.44 21.05 -5.84
C LYS A 260 8.62 21.66 -5.12
N GLN A 261 8.46 22.01 -3.85
CA GLN A 261 9.54 22.57 -3.05
C GLN A 261 10.70 21.57 -2.89
N ILE A 262 10.41 20.32 -2.51
CA ILE A 262 11.43 19.27 -2.35
C ILE A 262 12.20 19.06 -3.65
N VAL A 263 11.49 18.87 -4.76
CA VAL A 263 12.11 18.62 -6.07
C VAL A 263 12.92 19.84 -6.53
N THR A 264 12.39 21.05 -6.39
CA THR A 264 13.11 22.29 -6.74
C THR A 264 14.38 22.45 -5.90
N ASP A 265 14.30 22.19 -4.60
CA ASP A 265 15.45 22.27 -3.70
C ASP A 265 16.49 21.20 -4.05
N ALA A 266 16.07 20.00 -4.48
CA ALA A 266 16.97 18.94 -4.93
C ALA A 266 17.69 19.30 -6.24
N ILE A 267 16.97 19.82 -7.24
CA ILE A 267 17.53 20.31 -8.52
C ILE A 267 18.57 21.43 -8.28
N ASN A 268 18.32 22.32 -7.31
CA ASN A 268 19.26 23.39 -6.97
C ASN A 268 20.55 22.88 -6.32
N GLN A 269 20.55 21.68 -5.74
CA GLN A 269 21.72 21.07 -5.10
C GLN A 269 22.56 20.26 -6.09
N GLY A 270 21.97 19.79 -7.19
CA GLY A 270 22.64 19.00 -8.21
C GLY A 270 21.65 18.41 -9.20
N GLN A 271 22.18 17.67 -10.17
CA GLN A 271 21.36 16.87 -11.07
C GLN A 271 20.51 15.87 -10.27
N VAL A 272 19.28 15.67 -10.73
CA VAL A 272 18.35 14.67 -10.21
C VAL A 272 17.99 13.80 -11.40
N ASP A 273 18.39 12.54 -11.35
CA ASP A 273 18.30 11.61 -12.46
C ASP A 273 17.02 10.77 -12.38
N GLY A 274 16.53 10.53 -11.15
CA GLY A 274 15.27 9.82 -10.93
C GLY A 274 14.37 10.44 -9.87
N ILE A 275 13.06 10.26 -10.06
CA ILE A 275 12.03 10.48 -9.04
C ILE A 275 11.33 9.15 -8.79
N TRP A 276 11.46 8.65 -7.58
CA TRP A 276 10.72 7.47 -7.12
C TRP A 276 9.55 7.92 -6.26
N MET A 277 8.38 7.29 -6.39
CA MET A 277 7.21 7.63 -5.60
C MET A 277 6.57 6.38 -5.00
N ASP A 278 6.21 6.47 -3.71
CA ASP A 278 5.49 5.39 -3.04
C ASP A 278 3.99 5.38 -3.37
N ALA A 279 3.48 6.39 -4.08
CA ALA A 279 2.14 6.51 -4.66
C ALA A 279 2.12 7.63 -5.71
N GLY A 280 1.13 7.68 -6.59
CA GLY A 280 1.05 8.67 -7.67
C GLY A 280 0.60 10.06 -7.25
N ASP A 281 0.13 10.23 -6.01
CA ASP A 281 -0.37 11.51 -5.52
C ASP A 281 0.71 12.61 -5.66
N GLY A 282 0.45 13.58 -6.54
CA GLY A 282 1.35 14.69 -6.81
C GLY A 282 2.47 14.42 -7.81
N ALA A 283 2.42 13.33 -8.58
CA ALA A 283 3.37 13.05 -9.66
C ALA A 283 3.46 14.20 -10.68
N VAL A 284 2.32 14.77 -11.09
CA VAL A 284 2.29 15.94 -11.97
C VAL A 284 3.03 17.14 -11.35
N ALA A 285 2.93 17.33 -10.03
CA ALA A 285 3.61 18.42 -9.34
C ALA A 285 5.13 18.24 -9.35
N ALA A 286 5.62 17.00 -9.24
CA ALA A 286 7.04 16.69 -9.38
C ALA A 286 7.53 17.01 -10.81
N ILE A 287 6.79 16.60 -11.85
CA ILE A 287 7.11 16.91 -13.26
C ILE A 287 7.15 18.44 -13.48
N GLU A 288 6.14 19.16 -13.00
CA GLU A 288 6.07 20.62 -13.13
C GLU A 288 7.26 21.33 -12.48
N ALA A 289 7.90 20.77 -11.45
CA ALA A 289 9.10 21.35 -10.86
C ALA A 289 10.32 21.31 -11.80
N PHE A 290 10.46 20.26 -12.62
CA PHE A 290 11.48 20.19 -13.67
C PHE A 290 11.16 21.17 -14.80
N GLU A 291 9.88 21.31 -15.17
CA GLU A 291 9.42 22.31 -16.17
C GLU A 291 9.75 23.74 -15.72
N ASP A 292 9.42 24.07 -14.46
CA ASP A 292 9.67 25.39 -13.86
C ASP A 292 11.17 25.70 -13.80
N ALA A 293 12.02 24.68 -13.56
CA ALA A 293 13.47 24.81 -13.56
C ALA A 293 14.09 24.86 -14.97
N GLY A 294 13.35 24.45 -16.01
CA GLY A 294 13.83 24.41 -17.39
C GLY A 294 14.97 23.42 -17.61
N VAL A 295 14.95 22.31 -16.88
CA VAL A 295 15.91 21.20 -17.00
C VAL A 295 15.25 19.97 -17.61
N ASP A 296 16.04 18.98 -18.00
CA ASP A 296 15.52 17.72 -18.56
C ASP A 296 14.72 16.94 -17.51
N TYR A 297 13.72 16.18 -17.95
CA TYR A 297 12.93 15.32 -17.07
C TYR A 297 13.74 14.14 -16.53
N PRO A 298 13.48 13.70 -15.28
CA PRO A 298 14.09 12.52 -14.70
C PRO A 298 13.41 11.24 -15.22
N VAL A 299 14.01 10.08 -14.95
CA VAL A 299 13.29 8.80 -14.96
C VAL A 299 12.30 8.80 -13.79
N MET A 300 11.04 8.43 -14.01
CA MET A 300 10.01 8.66 -12.99
C MET A 300 8.96 7.56 -12.85
N THR A 301 8.50 7.33 -11.63
CA THR A 301 7.28 6.55 -11.32
C THR A 301 6.14 7.47 -10.91
N GLY A 302 4.89 7.21 -11.32
CA GLY A 302 3.76 8.12 -11.00
C GLY A 302 2.35 7.51 -10.85
N GLU A 303 2.26 6.19 -10.65
CA GLU A 303 1.01 5.39 -10.55
C GLU A 303 0.07 5.49 -11.76
N ASP A 304 -0.99 4.69 -11.81
CA ASP A 304 -1.98 4.68 -12.90
C ASP A 304 -3.05 5.78 -12.80
N GLU A 305 -2.77 6.88 -12.10
CA GLU A 305 -3.64 8.05 -12.10
C GLU A 305 -3.62 8.74 -13.48
N MET A 306 -4.80 9.10 -14.00
CA MET A 306 -4.97 9.69 -15.33
C MET A 306 -4.22 11.00 -15.51
N SER A 307 -4.05 11.78 -14.44
CA SER A 307 -3.26 13.02 -14.47
C SER A 307 -1.80 12.74 -14.83
N PHE A 308 -1.18 11.71 -14.22
CA PHE A 308 0.17 11.28 -14.52
C PHE A 308 0.27 10.65 -15.91
N LEU A 309 -0.63 9.72 -16.28
CA LEU A 309 -0.58 9.09 -17.60
C LEU A 309 -0.64 10.11 -18.74
N ARG A 310 -1.47 11.15 -18.60
CA ARG A 310 -1.55 12.25 -19.58
C ARG A 310 -0.28 13.08 -19.60
N LYS A 311 0.27 13.41 -18.43
CA LYS A 311 1.49 14.20 -18.33
C LYS A 311 2.70 13.43 -18.87
N TRP A 312 2.75 12.12 -18.63
CA TRP A 312 3.75 11.22 -19.18
C TRP A 312 3.68 11.21 -20.72
N GLU A 313 2.50 11.05 -21.31
CA GLU A 313 2.31 11.17 -22.77
C GLU A 313 2.69 12.55 -23.32
N GLU A 314 2.27 13.64 -22.64
CA GLU A 314 2.56 15.01 -23.08
C GLU A 314 4.06 15.30 -23.11
N THR A 315 4.79 14.82 -22.10
CA THR A 315 6.21 15.13 -21.91
C THR A 315 7.15 14.16 -22.62
N GLY A 316 6.71 12.92 -22.85
CA GLY A 316 7.56 11.85 -23.36
C GLY A 316 8.71 11.49 -22.41
N LEU A 317 8.55 11.74 -21.10
CA LEU A 317 9.53 11.33 -20.09
C LEU A 317 9.66 9.80 -20.06
N THR A 318 10.80 9.29 -19.59
CA THR A 318 10.96 7.86 -19.32
C THR A 318 10.23 7.53 -18.02
N GLY A 319 9.16 6.76 -18.11
CA GLY A 319 8.28 6.53 -16.96
C GLY A 319 7.67 5.14 -16.86
N ILE A 320 7.12 4.87 -15.68
CA ILE A 320 6.25 3.71 -15.42
C ILE A 320 5.13 4.12 -14.46
N ALA A 321 3.96 3.53 -14.64
CA ALA A 321 2.82 3.70 -13.75
C ALA A 321 2.60 2.41 -12.96
N PRO A 322 3.18 2.25 -11.75
CA PRO A 322 2.85 1.13 -10.88
C PRO A 322 1.34 1.13 -10.55
N VAL A 323 0.79 -0.03 -10.20
CA VAL A 323 -0.65 -0.19 -9.96
C VAL A 323 -0.87 -0.80 -8.59
N TYR A 324 -1.76 -0.22 -7.80
CA TYR A 324 -2.31 -0.86 -6.61
C TYR A 324 -3.80 -1.13 -6.85
N SER A 325 -4.04 -2.23 -7.55
CA SER A 325 -5.27 -2.64 -8.24
C SER A 325 -6.56 -2.01 -7.73
N ASN A 326 -6.98 -0.88 -8.33
CA ASN A 326 -8.17 -0.14 -7.90
C ASN A 326 -9.46 -0.96 -8.11
N PHE A 327 -9.47 -1.85 -9.11
CA PHE A 327 -10.54 -2.81 -9.33
C PHE A 327 -10.83 -3.73 -8.12
N GLN A 328 -9.90 -3.87 -7.16
CA GLN A 328 -10.09 -4.69 -5.95
C GLN A 328 -11.34 -4.30 -5.14
N TRP A 329 -11.82 -3.06 -5.30
CA TRP A 329 -13.03 -2.58 -4.64
C TRP A 329 -14.32 -3.31 -5.08
N ARG A 330 -14.30 -4.04 -6.20
CA ARG A 330 -15.42 -4.94 -6.59
C ARG A 330 -15.39 -6.26 -5.85
N THR A 331 -14.20 -6.82 -5.69
CA THR A 331 -13.95 -8.16 -5.18
C THR A 331 -14.64 -8.46 -3.86
N PRO A 332 -14.67 -7.59 -2.82
CA PRO A 332 -15.30 -7.96 -1.54
C PRO A 332 -16.80 -8.20 -1.66
N LEU A 333 -17.51 -7.49 -2.53
CA LEU A 333 -18.95 -7.73 -2.74
C LEU A 333 -19.20 -9.02 -3.55
N LEU A 334 -18.33 -9.33 -4.49
CA LEU A 334 -18.37 -10.58 -5.25
C LEU A 334 -17.98 -11.78 -4.37
N ALA A 335 -17.04 -11.60 -3.44
CA ALA A 335 -16.72 -12.58 -2.41
C ALA A 335 -17.95 -12.84 -1.51
N VAL A 336 -18.65 -11.79 -1.06
CA VAL A 336 -19.90 -11.93 -0.30
C VAL A 336 -20.96 -12.71 -1.10
N GLN A 337 -21.10 -12.44 -2.41
CA GLN A 337 -22.01 -13.21 -3.27
C GLN A 337 -21.66 -14.71 -3.27
N LYS A 338 -20.38 -15.04 -3.45
CA LYS A 338 -19.88 -16.43 -3.43
C LYS A 338 -20.10 -17.10 -2.08
N ILE A 339 -19.79 -16.41 -1.00
CA ILE A 339 -19.99 -16.86 0.38
C ILE A 339 -21.47 -17.19 0.64
N PHE A 340 -22.40 -16.32 0.24
CA PHE A 340 -23.83 -16.59 0.42
C PHE A 340 -24.35 -17.70 -0.51
N ALA A 341 -23.67 -17.99 -1.61
CA ALA A 341 -23.93 -19.16 -2.43
C ALA A 341 -23.32 -20.46 -1.86
N GLY A 342 -22.49 -20.39 -0.82
CA GLY A 342 -21.75 -21.52 -0.28
C GLY A 342 -20.59 -21.98 -1.19
N GLU A 343 -20.12 -21.10 -2.08
CA GLU A 343 -18.96 -21.35 -2.93
C GLU A 343 -17.66 -21.07 -2.16
N GLU A 344 -16.68 -21.96 -2.29
CA GLU A 344 -15.35 -21.71 -1.73
C GLU A 344 -14.74 -20.41 -2.28
N VAL A 345 -14.03 -19.69 -1.42
CA VAL A 345 -13.28 -18.48 -1.77
C VAL A 345 -11.82 -18.65 -1.34
N PRO A 346 -10.84 -18.03 -2.01
CA PRO A 346 -9.46 -18.02 -1.52
C PRO A 346 -9.40 -17.48 -0.08
N THR A 347 -8.69 -18.17 0.80
CA THR A 347 -8.46 -17.69 2.18
C THR A 347 -7.65 -16.39 2.15
N GLU A 348 -6.56 -16.40 1.38
CA GLU A 348 -5.85 -15.21 0.96
C GLU A 348 -6.11 -15.00 -0.54
N TRP A 349 -6.84 -13.95 -0.89
CA TRP A 349 -7.24 -13.63 -2.24
C TRP A 349 -6.30 -12.58 -2.84
N VAL A 350 -5.15 -13.05 -3.33
CA VAL A 350 -4.13 -12.18 -3.94
C VAL A 350 -4.51 -11.86 -5.39
N LEU A 351 -4.80 -10.58 -5.67
CA LEU A 351 -5.18 -10.06 -6.97
C LEU A 351 -3.97 -9.72 -7.85
N PRO A 352 -4.11 -9.76 -9.18
CA PRO A 352 -3.07 -9.31 -10.10
C PRO A 352 -2.62 -7.89 -9.79
N GLN A 353 -1.31 -7.67 -9.83
CA GLN A 353 -0.67 -6.37 -9.63
C GLN A 353 0.41 -6.20 -10.69
N SER A 354 0.09 -5.45 -11.75
CA SER A 354 1.02 -5.24 -12.86
C SER A 354 1.02 -3.78 -13.27
N PRO A 355 2.20 -3.13 -13.39
CA PRO A 355 2.31 -1.74 -13.84
C PRO A 355 1.72 -1.51 -15.23
N ILE A 356 1.48 -0.24 -15.57
CA ILE A 356 1.30 0.24 -16.94
C ILE A 356 2.66 0.68 -17.45
N THR A 357 3.09 0.07 -18.56
CA THR A 357 4.37 0.37 -19.21
C THR A 357 4.18 1.38 -20.37
N GLU A 358 5.28 1.86 -20.94
CA GLU A 358 5.25 2.71 -22.15
C GLU A 358 4.47 2.04 -23.29
N ASP A 359 4.62 0.73 -23.45
CA ASP A 359 3.98 -0.05 -24.51
C ASP A 359 2.45 -0.14 -24.33
N ASP A 360 1.96 -0.03 -23.09
CA ASP A 360 0.54 -0.15 -22.75
C ASP A 360 -0.15 1.22 -22.55
N ARG A 361 0.62 2.32 -22.38
CA ARG A 361 0.12 3.64 -21.98
C ARG A 361 -1.01 4.14 -22.88
N ASP A 362 -0.82 4.04 -24.19
CA ASP A 362 -1.78 4.52 -25.20
C ASP A 362 -3.15 3.83 -25.07
N GLU A 363 -3.15 2.53 -24.78
CA GLU A 363 -4.37 1.75 -24.60
C GLU A 363 -5.15 2.25 -23.38
N TYR A 364 -4.47 2.44 -22.25
CA TYR A 364 -5.11 2.92 -21.03
C TYR A 364 -5.58 4.38 -21.13
N LEU A 365 -4.85 5.24 -21.85
CA LEU A 365 -5.30 6.60 -22.14
C LEU A 365 -6.58 6.61 -22.98
N ALA A 366 -6.65 5.75 -24.01
CA ALA A 366 -7.82 5.64 -24.86
C ALA A 366 -9.03 5.04 -24.13
N ALA A 367 -8.81 3.99 -23.32
CA ALA A 367 -9.87 3.35 -22.52
C ALA A 367 -10.49 4.31 -21.49
N ASN A 368 -9.72 5.29 -21.01
CA ASN A 368 -10.11 6.26 -19.99
C ASN A 368 -10.38 7.66 -20.56
N GLU A 369 -10.70 7.77 -21.87
CA GLU A 369 -11.00 9.06 -22.49
C GLU A 369 -12.20 9.74 -21.79
N GLY A 370 -12.01 11.00 -21.40
CA GLY A 370 -13.02 11.80 -20.71
C GLY A 370 -13.12 11.56 -19.20
N MET A 371 -12.32 10.65 -18.63
CA MET A 371 -12.23 10.50 -17.17
C MET A 371 -11.53 11.70 -16.52
N PRO A 372 -11.92 12.10 -15.31
CA PRO A 372 -11.26 13.18 -14.57
C PRO A 372 -9.82 12.82 -14.16
N ASP A 373 -9.00 13.83 -13.90
CA ASP A 373 -7.55 13.67 -13.66
C ASP A 373 -7.21 12.70 -12.52
N GLY A 374 -7.86 12.77 -11.37
CA GLY A 374 -7.59 11.85 -10.24
C GLY A 374 -8.08 10.41 -10.41
N HIS A 375 -8.44 9.99 -11.63
CA HIS A 375 -9.08 8.68 -11.91
C HIS A 375 -7.98 7.66 -12.10
N TYR A 376 -8.23 6.41 -11.71
CA TYR A 376 -7.23 5.34 -11.78
C TYR A 376 -7.55 4.46 -12.98
N ALA A 377 -6.59 4.30 -13.89
CA ALA A 377 -6.83 3.69 -15.18
C ALA A 377 -7.24 2.21 -15.08
N LYS A 378 -6.79 1.49 -14.05
CA LYS A 378 -7.21 0.10 -13.77
C LYS A 378 -8.29 0.03 -12.68
N PHE A 379 -9.37 0.82 -12.82
CA PHE A 379 -10.51 0.83 -11.89
C PHE A 379 -11.48 -0.36 -12.06
N GLY A 380 -11.49 -1.00 -13.24
CA GLY A 380 -12.21 -2.24 -13.51
C GLY A 380 -13.73 -2.13 -13.38
N GLY A 381 -14.34 -1.02 -13.79
CA GLY A 381 -15.79 -0.80 -13.73
C GLY A 381 -16.44 -0.51 -15.08
N GLU A 382 -15.76 -0.81 -16.18
CA GLU A 382 -16.17 -0.52 -17.56
C GLU A 382 -17.46 -1.26 -17.97
N ASP A 383 -17.76 -2.39 -17.34
CA ASP A 383 -18.95 -3.23 -17.55
C ASP A 383 -20.11 -2.90 -16.58
N LEU A 384 -19.92 -1.97 -15.64
CA LEU A 384 -20.89 -1.67 -14.60
C LEU A 384 -21.96 -0.65 -15.06
N PRO A 385 -23.18 -0.67 -14.47
CA PRO A 385 -24.34 0.07 -14.99
C PRO A 385 -24.17 1.58 -15.17
N GLY A 386 -23.42 2.23 -14.29
CA GLY A 386 -23.20 3.68 -14.31
C GLY A 386 -22.08 4.15 -15.23
N PHE A 387 -21.40 3.26 -15.96
CA PHE A 387 -20.28 3.64 -16.81
C PHE A 387 -20.76 4.38 -18.08
N PRO A 388 -20.10 5.48 -18.50
CA PRO A 388 -18.96 6.15 -17.84
C PRO A 388 -19.38 7.23 -16.83
N GLN A 389 -20.66 7.63 -16.80
CA GLN A 389 -21.13 8.84 -16.14
C GLN A 389 -20.83 8.89 -14.63
N ALA A 390 -20.95 7.76 -13.93
CA ALA A 390 -20.72 7.69 -12.49
C ALA A 390 -19.27 8.04 -12.07
N TRP A 391 -18.28 7.79 -12.95
CA TRP A 391 -16.88 8.16 -12.73
C TRP A 391 -16.55 9.55 -13.24
N GLN A 392 -17.25 10.02 -14.28
CA GLN A 392 -17.08 11.37 -14.84
C GLN A 392 -17.62 12.47 -13.92
N ASP A 393 -18.72 12.20 -13.21
CA ASP A 393 -19.44 13.19 -12.38
C ASP A 393 -18.95 13.31 -10.93
N ARG A 394 -17.86 12.65 -10.58
CA ARG A 394 -17.41 12.49 -9.19
C ARG A 394 -16.93 13.79 -8.51
#